data_AF-A0A9W9B012-F1
#
_entry.id   AF-A0A9W9B012-F1
#
_cell.length_a   1.000
_cell.length_b   1.000
_cell.length_c   1.000
_cell.angle_alpha   90.00
_cell.angle_beta   90.00
_cell.angle_gamma   90.00
#
_symmetry.space_group_name_H-M   'P 1'
#
loop_
_entity.id
_entity.type
_entity.pdbx_description
1 polymer ?
#
loop_
_entity_poly.entity_id
_entity_poly.type
_entity_poly.pdbx_seq_one_letter_code
_entity_poly.pdbx_strand_id
1 'polypeptide(L)'
;SMLGLQNAGVQACAKHFINNEQEHYRTLESSNVDDRTQHELYAYPFLKAAMAGVSSVMCYYTTFIHSQYISYGPYACENDKMMNNTLQREFGFQGFVMSDWGATESMISVVTGLDVSTRGFYAIHISDIH
;
A
#
# COMPACT_ATOMS: atom_id res chain seq x y z
N SER A 1 -12.87 0.54 -16.18
CA SER A 1 -11.75 1.47 -15.94
C SER A 1 -11.97 2.17 -14.60
N MET A 2 -10.93 2.66 -13.93
CA MET A 2 -11.11 3.38 -12.65
C MET A 2 -11.98 4.63 -12.82
N LEU A 3 -11.75 5.40 -13.88
CA LEU A 3 -12.60 6.55 -14.22
C LEU A 3 -14.08 6.15 -14.40
N GLY A 4 -14.35 4.99 -14.99
CA GLY A 4 -15.72 4.49 -15.16
C GLY A 4 -16.41 4.17 -13.84
N LEU A 5 -15.70 3.54 -12.89
CA LEU A 5 -16.24 3.25 -11.55
C LEU A 5 -16.52 4.55 -10.78
N GLN A 6 -15.56 5.48 -10.78
CA GLN A 6 -15.69 6.73 -10.04
C GLN A 6 -16.76 7.66 -10.62
N ASN A 7 -16.89 7.71 -11.96
CA ASN A 7 -17.97 8.45 -12.60
C ASN A 7 -19.36 7.88 -12.30
N ALA A 8 -19.45 6.59 -11.95
CA ALA A 8 -20.68 5.94 -11.50
C ALA A 8 -20.92 6.09 -9.98
N GLY A 9 -20.08 6.85 -9.26
CA GLY A 9 -20.18 7.02 -7.81
C GLY A 9 -19.66 5.82 -7.01
N VAL A 10 -18.90 4.91 -7.63
CA VAL A 10 -18.33 3.73 -6.97
C VAL A 10 -16.84 3.96 -6.70
N GLN A 11 -16.43 3.76 -5.45
CA GLN A 11 -15.03 3.88 -5.04
C GLN A 11 -14.21 2.72 -5.61
N ALA A 12 -13.15 3.04 -6.35
CA ALA A 12 -12.22 2.05 -6.89
C ALA A 12 -11.07 1.79 -5.89
N CYS A 13 -10.60 0.54 -5.84
CA CYS A 13 -9.46 0.12 -5.03
C CYS A 13 -8.36 -0.43 -5.93
N ALA A 14 -7.18 0.20 -5.94
CA ALA A 14 -5.99 -0.36 -6.58
C ALA A 14 -5.31 -1.39 -5.66
N LYS A 15 -5.00 -2.58 -6.18
CA LYS A 15 -4.45 -3.68 -5.38
C LYS A 15 -3.57 -4.62 -6.22
N HIS A 16 -2.62 -5.35 -5.63
CA HIS A 16 -2.14 -5.26 -4.24
C HIS A 16 -0.83 -4.48 -4.22
N PHE A 17 -0.76 -3.42 -3.42
CA PHE A 17 0.43 -2.57 -3.27
C PHE A 17 1.36 -3.19 -2.22
N ILE A 18 2.53 -3.73 -2.56
CA ILE A 18 3.11 -3.90 -3.89
C ILE A 18 3.87 -5.23 -3.93
N ASN A 19 4.28 -5.67 -5.12
CA ASN A 19 5.10 -6.87 -5.35
C ASN A 19 4.44 -8.18 -4.90
N ASN A 20 3.11 -8.27 -4.96
CA ASN A 20 2.36 -9.51 -4.75
C ASN A 20 2.22 -10.27 -6.08
N GLU A 21 3.34 -10.79 -6.60
CA GLU A 21 3.40 -11.42 -7.92
C GLU A 21 3.24 -12.94 -7.89
N GLN A 22 3.28 -13.56 -6.70
CA GLN A 22 3.14 -15.00 -6.50
C GLN A 22 2.18 -15.31 -5.35
N GLU A 23 1.38 -16.37 -5.52
CA GLU A 23 0.43 -16.81 -4.49
C GLU A 23 1.05 -17.85 -3.53
N HIS A 24 2.03 -18.61 -4.02
CA HIS A 24 2.66 -19.69 -3.28
C HIS A 24 3.66 -19.16 -2.25
N TYR A 25 3.26 -19.18 -0.98
CA TYR A 25 3.93 -18.57 0.19
C TYR A 25 3.79 -17.04 0.29
N ARG A 26 2.74 -16.48 -0.29
CA ARG A 26 2.44 -15.04 -0.28
C ARG A 26 2.48 -14.34 1.09
N THR A 27 2.27 -15.06 2.20
CA THR A 27 2.33 -14.50 3.57
C THR A 27 3.69 -14.66 4.26
N LEU A 28 4.63 -15.38 3.63
CA LEU A 28 5.93 -15.75 4.20
C LEU A 28 7.11 -15.37 3.29
N GLU A 29 6.84 -15.04 2.03
CA GLU A 29 7.86 -14.71 1.04
C GLU A 29 8.24 -13.23 1.05
N SER A 30 9.48 -12.97 0.61
CA SER A 30 10.03 -11.63 0.42
C SER A 30 10.29 -11.35 -1.05
N SER A 31 9.73 -10.25 -1.54
CA SER A 31 10.01 -9.73 -2.87
C SER A 31 11.19 -8.73 -2.80
N ASN A 32 12.37 -9.19 -3.21
CA ASN A 32 13.59 -8.36 -3.24
C ASN A 32 13.78 -7.79 -4.63
N VAL A 33 13.41 -6.53 -4.81
CA VAL A 33 13.45 -5.81 -6.08
C VAL A 33 14.36 -4.59 -5.91
N ASP A 34 15.19 -4.29 -6.91
CA ASP A 34 16.00 -3.07 -6.90
C ASP A 34 15.13 -1.82 -7.06
N ASP A 35 15.62 -0.67 -6.58
CA ASP A 35 14.83 0.56 -6.52
C ASP A 35 14.34 1.03 -7.90
N ARG A 36 15.12 0.81 -8.96
CA ARG A 36 14.73 1.20 -10.32
C ARG A 36 13.60 0.32 -10.83
N THR A 37 13.75 -1.00 -10.71
CA THR A 37 12.69 -1.95 -11.09
C THR A 37 11.42 -1.71 -10.26
N GLN A 38 11.57 -1.39 -8.96
CA GLN A 38 10.46 -1.04 -8.09
C GLN A 38 9.66 0.14 -8.64
N HIS A 39 10.32 1.25 -8.97
CA HIS A 39 9.65 2.48 -9.41
C HIS A 39 9.19 2.42 -10.87
N GLU A 40 10.01 1.91 -11.77
CA GLU A 40 9.74 1.93 -13.22
C GLU A 40 8.76 0.82 -13.65
N LEU A 41 8.72 -0.32 -12.96
CA LEU A 41 7.89 -1.46 -13.35
C LEU A 41 6.70 -1.67 -12.40
N TYR A 42 6.97 -1.94 -11.12
CA TYR A 42 5.92 -2.37 -10.19
C TYR A 42 5.07 -1.22 -9.67
N ALA A 43 5.68 -0.07 -9.38
CA ALA A 43 4.97 1.08 -8.81
C ALA A 43 4.32 1.96 -9.89
N TYR A 44 4.79 1.88 -11.13
CA TYR A 44 4.28 2.68 -12.24
C TYR A 44 2.76 2.57 -12.46
N PRO A 45 2.12 1.38 -12.43
CA PRO A 45 0.66 1.28 -12.52
C PRO A 45 -0.08 1.98 -11.37
N PHE A 46 0.50 1.99 -10.16
CA PHE A 46 -0.08 2.65 -9.00
C PHE A 46 0.06 4.17 -9.07
N LEU A 47 1.17 4.69 -9.62
CA LEU A 47 1.29 6.11 -9.97
C LEU A 47 0.17 6.52 -10.94
N LYS A 48 -0.09 5.71 -11.97
CA LYS A 48 -1.19 5.97 -12.91
C LYS A 48 -2.55 5.93 -12.22
N ALA A 49 -2.72 5.08 -11.21
CA ALA A 49 -3.93 5.01 -10.41
C ALA A 49 -4.13 6.24 -9.51
N ALA A 50 -3.08 6.70 -8.84
CA ALA A 50 -3.09 7.92 -8.05
C ALA A 50 -3.42 9.14 -8.94
N MET A 51 -2.79 9.27 -10.11
CA MET A 51 -3.09 10.34 -11.08
C MET A 51 -4.53 10.31 -11.61
N ALA A 52 -5.15 9.14 -11.70
CA ALA A 52 -6.56 8.99 -12.07
C ALA A 52 -7.52 9.24 -10.89
N GLY A 53 -6.99 9.56 -9.70
CA GLY A 53 -7.74 9.86 -8.50
C GLY A 53 -8.40 8.63 -7.88
N VAL A 54 -7.73 7.47 -7.89
CA VAL A 54 -8.25 6.24 -7.24
C VAL A 54 -8.65 6.51 -5.79
N SER A 55 -9.77 5.94 -5.35
CA SER A 55 -10.31 6.21 -4.01
C SER A 55 -9.53 5.52 -2.89
N SER A 56 -9.05 4.29 -3.14
CA SER A 56 -8.27 3.53 -2.16
C SER A 56 -7.16 2.69 -2.79
N VAL A 57 -6.15 2.38 -1.97
CA VAL A 57 -5.08 1.43 -2.31
C VAL A 57 -5.04 0.34 -1.24
N MET A 58 -4.87 -0.92 -1.66
CA MET A 58 -4.79 -2.05 -0.74
C MET A 58 -3.35 -2.52 -0.57
N CYS A 59 -2.80 -2.41 0.64
CA CYS A 59 -1.52 -3.00 1.00
C CYS A 59 -1.64 -4.51 1.27
N TYR A 60 -0.51 -5.23 1.24
CA TYR A 60 -0.47 -6.69 1.21
C TYR A 60 0.28 -7.33 2.41
N TYR A 61 0.33 -8.67 2.52
CA TYR A 61 0.96 -9.41 3.63
C TYR A 61 2.47 -9.61 3.50
N THR A 62 3.07 -9.38 2.32
CA THR A 62 4.46 -9.84 2.06
C THR A 62 5.46 -9.24 3.04
N THR A 63 6.45 -10.04 3.44
CA THR A 63 7.59 -9.62 4.23
C THR A 63 8.68 -9.05 3.31
N PHE A 64 8.80 -7.74 3.14
CA PHE A 64 9.97 -7.10 2.55
C PHE A 64 11.23 -7.29 3.41
N ILE A 65 12.24 -7.95 2.83
CA ILE A 65 13.60 -7.99 3.34
C ILE A 65 14.53 -7.30 2.34
N HIS A 66 14.27 -6.02 2.02
CA HIS A 66 15.29 -5.11 1.52
C HIS A 66 14.93 -3.65 1.80
N SER A 67 15.12 -3.26 3.05
CA SER A 67 15.79 -1.99 3.28
C SER A 67 16.90 -2.25 4.28
N GLN A 68 18.15 -2.10 3.85
CA GLN A 68 19.29 -1.89 4.74
C GLN A 68 19.14 -0.63 5.64
N TYR A 69 17.96 0.00 5.59
CA TYR A 69 17.44 1.10 6.39
C TYR A 69 15.94 0.86 6.73
N ILE A 70 15.55 -0.31 7.23
CA ILE A 70 14.20 -0.48 7.81
C ILE A 70 14.12 0.40 9.06
N SER A 71 13.28 1.43 9.05
CA SER A 71 12.88 2.09 10.31
C SER A 71 11.71 1.35 10.98
N TYR A 72 10.81 0.69 10.24
CA TYR A 72 9.73 -0.13 10.83
C TYR A 72 9.30 -1.29 9.91
N GLY A 73 9.29 -2.51 10.46
CA GLY A 73 8.55 -3.70 9.99
C GLY A 73 9.04 -4.41 8.72
N PRO A 74 8.99 -5.76 8.65
CA PRO A 74 9.17 -6.47 7.39
C PRO A 74 7.88 -6.41 6.54
N TYR A 75 6.72 -6.03 7.06
CA TYR A 75 5.45 -6.24 6.34
C TYR A 75 5.10 -5.12 5.35
N ALA A 76 4.46 -5.45 4.23
CA ALA A 76 4.09 -4.46 3.22
C ALA A 76 3.10 -3.40 3.72
N CYS A 77 2.17 -3.76 4.60
CA CYS A 77 1.29 -2.83 5.31
C CYS A 77 1.98 -2.07 6.47
N GLU A 78 3.29 -2.22 6.64
CA GLU A 78 4.11 -1.47 7.60
C GLU A 78 5.31 -0.78 6.90
N ASN A 79 5.34 -0.78 5.56
CA ASN A 79 6.46 -0.24 4.79
C ASN A 79 6.32 1.28 4.60
N ASP A 80 6.84 2.05 5.55
CA ASP A 80 6.84 3.52 5.54
C ASP A 80 7.43 4.12 4.25
N LYS A 81 8.50 3.53 3.70
CA LYS A 81 9.11 3.99 2.45
C LYS A 81 8.10 3.90 1.30
N MET A 82 7.41 2.78 1.16
CA MET A 82 6.47 2.61 0.05
C MET A 82 5.16 3.36 0.28
N MET A 83 4.63 3.36 1.50
CA MET A 83 3.30 3.91 1.80
C MET A 83 3.35 5.42 2.00
N ASN A 84 4.16 5.93 2.93
CA ASN A 84 4.23 7.37 3.18
C ASN A 84 5.12 8.09 2.15
N ASN A 85 6.33 7.58 1.87
CA ASN A 85 7.23 8.30 0.96
C ASN A 85 6.81 8.16 -0.51
N THR A 86 6.72 6.94 -1.04
CA THR A 86 6.39 6.76 -2.46
C THR A 86 4.91 7.05 -2.76
N LEU A 87 3.96 6.38 -2.08
CA LEU A 87 2.55 6.50 -2.44
C LEU A 87 1.95 7.87 -2.07
N GLN A 88 2.10 8.32 -0.82
CA GLN A 88 1.50 9.59 -0.39
C GLN A 88 2.32 10.80 -0.90
N ARG A 89 3.62 10.88 -0.64
CA ARG A 89 4.43 12.07 -0.97
C ARG A 89 4.83 12.15 -2.44
N GLU A 90 5.41 11.09 -3.01
CA GLU A 90 5.89 11.14 -4.40
C GLU A 90 4.75 11.05 -5.42
N PHE A 91 3.78 10.16 -5.22
CA PHE A 91 2.67 10.00 -6.17
C PHE A 91 1.52 10.97 -5.90
N GLY A 92 1.50 11.62 -4.73
CA GLY A 92 0.46 12.57 -4.35
C GLY A 92 -0.90 11.91 -4.11
N PHE A 93 -0.93 10.64 -3.70
CA PHE A 93 -2.18 9.91 -3.45
C PHE A 93 -3.01 10.57 -2.34
N GLN A 94 -4.29 10.87 -2.63
CA GLN A 94 -5.21 11.59 -1.73
C GLN A 94 -6.33 10.70 -1.14
N GLY A 95 -6.34 9.41 -1.48
CA GLY A 95 -7.31 8.46 -0.94
C GLY A 95 -6.84 7.86 0.39
N PHE A 96 -7.38 6.69 0.72
CA PHE A 96 -6.98 5.95 1.92
C PHE A 96 -6.34 4.60 1.58
N VAL A 97 -5.43 4.14 2.44
CA VAL A 97 -4.80 2.82 2.35
C VAL A 97 -5.54 1.84 3.25
N MET A 98 -5.90 0.69 2.70
CA MET A 98 -6.52 -0.40 3.45
C MET A 98 -5.64 -1.66 3.42
N SER A 99 -5.73 -2.49 4.46
CA SER A 99 -5.01 -3.76 4.48
C SER A 99 -5.72 -4.81 3.62
N ASP A 100 -4.99 -5.78 3.09
CA ASP A 100 -5.59 -7.08 2.73
C ASP A 100 -6.13 -7.77 4.01
N TRP A 101 -6.87 -8.86 3.87
CA TRP A 101 -7.73 -9.47 4.91
C TRP A 101 -7.00 -10.02 6.16
N GLY A 102 -6.52 -9.13 7.04
CA GLY A 102 -5.69 -9.52 8.18
C GLY A 102 -4.20 -9.39 7.93
N ALA A 103 -3.81 -8.52 6.99
CA ALA A 103 -2.43 -8.11 6.76
C ALA A 103 -1.96 -7.01 7.74
N THR A 104 -2.80 -6.61 8.69
CA THR A 104 -2.41 -5.70 9.78
C THR A 104 -1.74 -6.52 10.89
N GLU A 105 -0.42 -6.40 11.01
CA GLU A 105 0.38 -7.18 11.97
C GLU A 105 0.58 -6.44 13.31
N SER A 106 0.70 -5.12 13.29
CA SER A 106 0.84 -4.32 14.51
C SER A 106 0.28 -2.91 14.39
N MET A 107 0.23 -2.19 15.53
CA MET A 107 -0.20 -0.78 15.57
C MET A 107 0.80 0.18 14.92
N ILE A 108 2.00 -0.27 14.53
CA ILE A 108 2.94 0.59 13.78
C ILE A 108 2.40 0.91 12.37
N SER A 109 1.57 0.02 11.81
CA SER A 109 0.95 0.19 10.49
C SER A 109 0.30 1.56 10.32
N VAL A 110 -0.31 2.06 11.39
CA VAL A 110 -0.93 3.39 11.53
C VAL A 110 0.02 4.51 11.13
N VAL A 111 1.19 4.58 11.78
CA VAL A 111 2.15 5.65 11.54
C VAL A 111 2.92 5.46 10.23
N THR A 112 2.91 4.24 9.68
CA THR A 112 3.55 3.95 8.40
C THR A 112 2.63 4.18 7.20
N GLY A 113 1.38 4.60 7.40
CA GLY A 113 0.47 5.03 6.34
C GLY A 113 -0.76 4.14 6.09
N LEU A 114 -1.10 3.23 7.00
CA LEU A 114 -2.34 2.44 6.94
C LEU A 114 -3.51 3.19 7.60
N ASP A 115 -4.61 3.37 6.87
CA ASP A 115 -5.83 4.04 7.37
C ASP A 115 -6.92 3.04 7.83
N VAL A 116 -7.05 1.92 7.12
CA VAL A 116 -8.15 0.95 7.34
C VAL A 116 -7.62 -0.48 7.50
N SER A 117 -7.88 -1.09 8.67
CA SER A 117 -7.67 -2.52 8.86
C SER A 117 -8.91 -3.31 8.42
N THR A 118 -8.77 -4.14 7.39
CA THR A 118 -9.91 -4.85 6.78
C THR A 118 -10.37 -6.05 7.63
N ARG A 119 -9.57 -6.52 8.60
CA ARG A 119 -9.98 -7.52 9.58
C ARG A 119 -10.58 -6.85 10.83
N GLY A 120 -11.66 -6.10 10.64
CA GLY A 120 -12.76 -5.91 11.61
C GLY A 120 -12.49 -5.41 13.04
N PHE A 121 -11.29 -4.96 13.42
CA PHE A 121 -11.04 -4.56 14.82
C PHE A 121 -10.73 -3.08 15.04
N TYR A 122 -10.19 -2.34 14.05
CA TYR A 122 -9.87 -0.92 14.22
C TYR A 122 -9.98 -0.13 12.90
N ALA A 123 -10.79 0.95 12.88
CA ALA A 123 -10.66 2.02 11.91
C ALA A 123 -9.67 3.03 12.48
N ILE A 124 -8.63 3.38 11.72
CA ILE A 124 -7.50 4.13 12.23
C ILE A 124 -7.44 5.45 11.45
N HIS A 125 -8.15 6.45 11.96
CA HIS A 125 -8.17 7.76 11.36
C HIS A 125 -7.09 8.65 11.99
N ILE A 126 -5.98 8.88 11.30
CA ILE A 126 -5.07 9.98 11.65
C ILE A 126 -5.58 11.23 10.93
N SER A 127 -6.15 12.17 11.67
CA SER A 127 -6.63 13.45 11.11
C SER A 127 -5.51 14.46 10.83
N ASP A 128 -4.28 14.19 11.27
CA ASP A 128 -3.23 15.20 11.33
C ASP A 128 -1.83 14.58 11.12
N ILE A 129 -1.43 14.38 9.86
CA ILE A 129 -0.07 14.57 9.33
C ILE A 129 -0.26 14.68 7.81
N HIS A 130 -0.31 15.91 7.30
CA HIS A 130 -0.22 16.23 5.88
C HIS A 130 1.24 16.53 5.53
#